data_AF-A0AAE0T7X4-F1
#
_entry.id   AF-A0AAE0T7X4-F1
#
_cell.length_a   1.000
_cell.length_b   1.000
_cell.length_c   1.000
_cell.angle_alpha   90.00
_cell.angle_beta   90.00
_cell.angle_gamma   90.00
#
_symmetry.space_group_name_H-M   'P 1'
#
loop_
_entity.id
_entity.type
_entity.pdbx_description
1 polymer ?
#
loop_
_entity_poly.entity_id
_entity_poly.type
_entity_poly.pdbx_seq_one_letter_code
_entity_poly.pdbx_strand_id
1 'polypeptide(L)'
;MKKSFLFFGFALLLTLCLGLWTFRELNSHKNGVIKEFFPDGTLRSETTYKNGIPYGTSLVFFKNGKLKKSVEFIDGKQSGMTITYYETGQVKSEEMYKANKMEGHSRFYNEDGTLQWEATYINDVKQMNTFRDYRKNRGN
;
A
#
# COMPACT_ATOMS: atom_id res chain seq x y z
N MET A 1 19.18 62.27 34.50
CA MET A 1 19.26 62.18 33.03
C MET A 1 19.64 60.76 32.61
N LYS A 2 18.84 60.19 31.70
CA LYS A 2 19.04 58.98 30.86
C LYS A 2 19.25 57.64 31.59
N LYS A 3 18.19 56.82 31.65
CA LYS A 3 18.29 55.36 31.78
C LYS A 3 17.96 54.71 30.43
N SER A 4 18.82 53.77 30.08
CA SER A 4 18.94 53.03 28.82
C SER A 4 17.67 52.27 28.45
N PHE A 5 17.24 52.39 27.19
CA PHE A 5 16.24 51.53 26.56
C PHE A 5 17.00 50.42 25.82
N LEU A 6 17.06 49.25 26.44
CA LEU A 6 17.39 47.99 25.77
C LEU A 6 16.35 46.98 26.28
N PHE A 7 16.06 45.94 25.50
CA PHE A 7 15.04 44.90 25.72
C PHE A 7 13.67 45.11 25.07
N PHE A 8 13.62 45.28 23.75
CA PHE A 8 12.40 44.95 22.99
C PHE A 8 12.68 44.28 21.63
N GLY A 9 13.82 43.60 21.48
CA GLY A 9 14.23 42.97 20.21
C GLY A 9 14.25 41.44 20.17
N PHE A 10 14.29 40.75 21.31
CA PHE A 10 14.60 39.31 21.34
C PHE A 10 13.40 38.37 21.52
N ALA A 11 12.23 38.90 21.90
CA ALA A 11 11.07 38.07 22.22
C ALA A 11 10.27 37.60 20.98
N LEU A 12 10.36 38.30 19.84
CA LEU A 12 9.56 37.99 18.64
C LEU A 12 10.17 36.90 17.75
N LEU A 13 11.49 36.68 17.83
CA LEU A 13 12.23 35.68 17.04
C LEU A 13 12.12 34.27 17.64
N LEU A 14 11.99 34.17 18.97
CA LEU A 14 11.81 32.87 19.66
C LEU A 14 10.45 32.25 19.38
N THR A 15 9.38 33.05 19.23
CA THR A 15 8.04 32.54 18.90
C THR A 15 7.92 32.12 17.43
N LEU A 16 8.65 32.75 16.51
CA LEU A 16 8.72 32.28 15.11
C LEU A 16 9.52 30.99 14.98
N CYS A 17 10.62 30.84 15.74
CA CYS A 17 11.37 29.58 15.81
C CYS A 17 10.57 28.46 16.47
N LEU A 18 9.85 28.73 17.57
CA LEU A 18 8.97 27.75 18.22
C LEU A 18 7.76 27.41 17.35
N GLY A 19 7.16 28.38 16.65
CA GLY A 19 6.06 28.15 15.72
C GLY A 19 6.44 27.31 14.49
N LEU A 20 7.66 27.49 13.97
CA LEU A 20 8.22 26.66 12.90
C LEU A 20 8.72 25.29 13.41
N TRP A 21 9.14 25.19 14.67
CA TRP A 21 9.44 23.90 15.31
C TRP A 21 8.16 23.09 15.56
N THR A 22 7.09 23.70 16.10
CA THR A 22 5.80 23.04 16.35
C THR A 22 5.06 22.68 15.07
N PHE A 23 5.22 23.46 13.98
CA PHE A 23 4.65 23.10 12.67
C PHE A 23 5.39 21.91 12.03
N ARG A 24 6.68 21.72 12.37
CA ARG A 24 7.48 20.59 11.90
C ARG A 24 7.23 19.28 12.66
N GLU A 25 6.68 19.36 13.88
CA GLU A 25 6.27 18.19 14.69
C GLU A 25 4.87 17.65 14.35
N LEU A 26 4.04 18.37 13.59
CA LEU A 26 2.68 17.92 13.27
C LEU A 26 2.59 16.97 12.06
N ASN A 27 3.73 16.53 11.52
CA ASN A 27 3.77 15.30 10.73
C ASN A 27 4.34 14.22 11.64
N SER A 28 3.46 13.57 12.40
CA SER A 28 3.70 12.21 12.87
C SER A 28 3.90 11.35 11.62
N HIS A 29 5.15 11.34 11.12
CA HIS A 29 5.57 10.52 10.01
C HIS A 29 5.47 9.09 10.51
N LYS A 30 4.31 8.47 10.32
CA LYS A 30 4.04 7.13 10.82
C LYS A 30 5.16 6.23 10.30
N ASN A 31 5.95 5.71 11.23
CA ASN A 31 7.08 4.83 10.99
C ASN A 31 6.77 3.50 11.66
N GLY A 32 6.94 2.40 10.92
CA GLY A 32 6.67 1.05 11.40
C GLY A 32 5.35 0.47 10.90
N VAL A 33 4.94 -0.64 11.51
CA VAL A 33 3.75 -1.40 11.11
C VAL A 33 2.51 -0.78 11.71
N ILE A 34 1.59 -0.33 10.86
CA ILE A 34 0.23 0.08 11.25
C ILE A 34 -0.69 -1.11 11.04
N LYS A 35 -1.47 -1.42 12.07
CA LYS A 35 -2.50 -2.45 12.04
C LYS A 35 -3.87 -1.80 12.11
N GLU A 36 -4.77 -2.25 11.25
CA GLU A 36 -6.19 -1.90 11.32
C GLU A 36 -6.97 -3.13 11.72
N PHE A 37 -8.04 -2.93 12.49
CA PHE A 37 -8.87 -4.00 13.01
C PHE A 37 -10.32 -3.82 12.54
N PHE A 38 -11.04 -4.92 12.44
CA PHE A 38 -12.49 -4.91 12.30
C PHE A 38 -13.16 -4.47 13.63
N PRO A 39 -14.46 -4.11 13.62
CA PRO A 39 -15.17 -3.71 14.84
C PRO A 39 -15.18 -4.76 15.96
N ASP A 40 -15.04 -6.04 15.61
CA ASP A 40 -14.95 -7.16 16.55
C ASP A 40 -13.53 -7.37 17.13
N GLY A 41 -12.56 -6.53 16.73
CA GLY A 41 -11.17 -6.61 17.15
C GLY A 41 -10.29 -7.57 16.34
N THR A 42 -10.83 -8.26 15.33
CA THR A 42 -10.02 -9.12 14.45
C THR A 42 -9.14 -8.28 13.52
N LEU A 43 -7.93 -8.77 13.21
CA LEU A 43 -6.99 -8.05 12.35
C LEU A 43 -7.54 -7.94 10.94
N ARG A 44 -7.61 -6.70 10.42
CA ARG A 44 -8.12 -6.40 9.08
C ARG A 44 -7.00 -6.16 8.08
N SER A 45 -5.98 -5.41 8.47
CA SER A 45 -4.83 -5.13 7.62
C SER A 45 -3.59 -4.83 8.45
N GLU A 46 -2.42 -5.09 7.89
CA GLU A 46 -1.17 -4.56 8.40
C GLU A 46 -0.35 -3.98 7.25
N THR A 47 0.15 -2.77 7.42
CA THR A 47 0.93 -2.08 6.41
C THR A 47 2.11 -1.41 7.07
N THR A 48 3.30 -1.63 6.51
CA THR A 48 4.51 -0.96 6.96
C THR A 48 4.61 0.42 6.32
N TYR A 49 4.88 1.43 7.14
CA TYR A 49 5.10 2.80 6.70
C TYR A 49 6.53 3.25 7.02
N LYS A 50 7.12 3.99 6.10
CA LYS A 50 8.39 4.68 6.25
C LYS A 50 8.16 6.14 5.87
N ASN A 51 8.40 7.04 6.81
CA ASN A 51 8.15 8.47 6.73
C ASN A 51 6.71 8.82 6.32
N GLY A 52 5.73 8.09 6.84
CA GLY A 52 4.31 8.27 6.48
C GLY A 52 3.92 7.71 5.11
N ILE A 53 4.85 7.05 4.40
CA ILE A 53 4.64 6.48 3.07
C ILE A 53 4.61 4.93 3.17
N PRO A 54 3.64 4.23 2.57
CA PRO A 54 3.63 2.77 2.52
C PRO A 54 4.92 2.20 1.90
N TYR A 55 5.50 1.19 2.54
CA TYR A 55 6.76 0.58 2.13
C TYR A 55 6.79 -0.91 2.47
N GLY A 56 7.30 -1.74 1.55
CA GLY A 56 7.37 -3.19 1.73
C GLY A 56 6.01 -3.84 1.52
N THR A 57 5.76 -4.96 2.19
CA THR A 57 4.52 -5.74 2.01
C THR A 57 3.42 -5.24 2.93
N SER A 58 2.26 -4.95 2.35
CA SER A 58 0.99 -4.74 3.03
C SER A 58 0.15 -6.01 2.94
N LEU A 59 -0.43 -6.44 4.06
CA LEU A 59 -1.32 -7.59 4.13
C LEU A 59 -2.72 -7.15 4.51
N VAL A 60 -3.72 -7.77 3.89
CA VAL A 60 -5.14 -7.60 4.19
C VAL A 60 -5.70 -8.98 4.50
N PHE A 61 -6.53 -9.07 5.52
CA PHE A 61 -7.10 -10.32 6.00
C PHE A 61 -8.62 -10.34 5.84
N PHE A 62 -9.18 -11.54 5.72
CA PHE A 62 -10.60 -11.80 5.88
C PHE A 62 -10.99 -11.74 7.36
N LYS A 63 -12.28 -11.60 7.66
CA LYS A 63 -12.78 -11.63 9.05
C LYS A 63 -12.45 -12.93 9.81
N ASN A 64 -12.30 -14.03 9.08
CA ASN A 64 -11.86 -15.31 9.65
C ASN A 64 -10.35 -15.37 9.95
N GLY A 65 -9.61 -14.28 9.76
CA GLY A 65 -8.17 -14.17 10.01
C GLY A 65 -7.28 -14.70 8.87
N LYS A 66 -7.85 -15.31 7.82
CA LYS A 66 -7.05 -15.77 6.67
C LYS A 66 -6.56 -14.61 5.82
N LEU A 67 -5.41 -14.77 5.19
CA LEU A 67 -4.86 -13.78 4.27
C LEU A 67 -5.79 -13.62 3.06
N LYS A 68 -6.17 -12.37 2.77
CA LYS A 68 -7.03 -11.99 1.65
C LYS A 68 -6.23 -11.40 0.50
N LYS A 69 -5.26 -10.55 0.81
CA LYS A 69 -4.47 -9.83 -0.19
C LYS A 69 -3.09 -9.50 0.36
N SER A 70 -2.05 -9.67 -0.44
CA SER A 70 -0.71 -9.11 -0.22
C SER A 70 -0.40 -8.10 -1.32
N VAL A 71 0.20 -6.97 -0.96
CA VAL A 71 0.54 -5.88 -1.88
C VAL A 71 1.95 -5.39 -1.58
N GLU A 72 2.82 -5.37 -2.58
CA GLU A 72 4.16 -4.80 -2.46
C GLU A 72 4.16 -3.31 -2.80
N PHE A 73 4.77 -2.52 -1.91
CA PHE A 73 4.94 -1.08 -2.06
C PHE A 73 6.41 -0.69 -2.09
N ILE A 74 6.78 0.15 -3.07
CA ILE A 74 8.07 0.81 -3.17
C ILE A 74 7.79 2.32 -3.32
N ASP A 75 8.38 3.13 -2.44
CA ASP A 75 8.20 4.59 -2.39
C ASP A 75 6.72 5.03 -2.42
N GLY A 76 5.87 4.31 -1.69
CA GLY A 76 4.43 4.60 -1.59
C GLY A 76 3.59 4.19 -2.77
N LYS A 77 4.20 3.56 -3.78
CA LYS A 77 3.51 3.07 -4.96
C LYS A 77 3.50 1.56 -4.96
N GLN A 78 2.38 0.97 -5.35
CA GLN A 78 2.27 -0.44 -5.61
C GLN A 78 3.26 -0.82 -6.71
N SER A 79 4.24 -1.63 -6.36
CA SER A 79 5.34 -2.00 -7.24
C SER A 79 5.88 -3.34 -6.79
N GLY A 80 5.77 -4.33 -7.66
CA GLY A 80 6.02 -5.73 -7.35
C GLY A 80 4.75 -6.57 -7.44
N MET A 81 4.77 -7.72 -6.79
CA MET A 81 3.70 -8.71 -6.89
C MET A 81 2.54 -8.38 -5.94
N THR A 82 1.33 -8.53 -6.45
CA THR A 82 0.09 -8.46 -5.68
C THR A 82 -0.62 -9.80 -5.80
N ILE A 83 -0.87 -10.45 -4.66
CA ILE A 83 -1.56 -11.73 -4.64
C ILE A 83 -2.88 -11.54 -3.90
N THR A 84 -3.97 -11.97 -4.52
CA THR A 84 -5.28 -12.05 -3.87
C THR A 84 -5.62 -13.52 -3.66
N TYR A 85 -6.26 -13.83 -2.53
CA TYR A 85 -6.66 -15.18 -2.15
C TYR A 85 -8.18 -15.30 -2.03
N TYR A 86 -8.69 -16.50 -2.24
CA TYR A 86 -10.04 -16.90 -1.84
C TYR A 86 -10.09 -17.17 -0.33
N GLU A 87 -11.29 -17.17 0.27
CA GLU A 87 -11.46 -17.52 1.69
C GLU A 87 -11.07 -18.98 2.00
N THR A 88 -11.00 -19.83 0.98
CA THR A 88 -10.44 -21.18 1.09
C THR A 88 -8.95 -21.15 1.42
N GLY A 89 -8.24 -20.07 1.06
CA GLY A 89 -6.79 -19.91 1.14
C GLY A 89 -6.09 -20.13 -0.20
N GLN A 90 -6.82 -20.54 -1.25
CA GLN A 90 -6.27 -20.70 -2.58
C GLN A 90 -6.02 -19.34 -3.26
N VAL A 91 -5.00 -19.28 -4.11
CA VAL A 91 -4.69 -18.07 -4.89
C VAL A 91 -5.83 -17.79 -5.86
N LYS A 92 -6.29 -16.54 -5.88
CA LYS A 92 -7.32 -16.02 -6.77
C LYS A 92 -6.70 -15.23 -7.93
N SER A 93 -5.74 -14.37 -7.64
CA SER A 93 -4.99 -13.63 -8.65
C SER A 93 -3.55 -13.40 -8.23
N GLU A 94 -2.67 -13.39 -9.22
CA GLU A 94 -1.30 -12.92 -9.14
C GLU A 94 -1.15 -11.80 -10.17
N GLU A 95 -0.80 -10.59 -9.74
CA GLU A 95 -0.76 -9.41 -10.60
C GLU A 95 0.52 -8.63 -10.35
N MET A 96 1.26 -8.31 -11.41
CA MET A 96 2.50 -7.53 -11.31
C MET A 96 2.23 -6.04 -11.56
N TYR A 97 2.78 -5.21 -10.69
CA TYR A 97 2.66 -3.76 -10.78
C TYR A 97 4.03 -3.08 -10.81
N LYS A 98 4.09 -1.91 -11.44
CA LYS A 98 5.21 -0.98 -11.39
C LYS A 98 4.67 0.42 -11.24
N ALA A 99 5.00 1.08 -10.13
CA ALA A 99 4.59 2.45 -9.84
C ALA A 99 3.07 2.70 -10.01
N ASN A 100 2.24 1.85 -9.40
CA ASN A 100 0.76 1.82 -9.45
C ASN A 100 0.14 1.41 -10.78
N LYS A 101 0.93 1.01 -11.78
CA LYS A 101 0.42 0.50 -13.06
C LYS A 101 0.63 -1.00 -13.17
N MET A 102 -0.31 -1.72 -13.76
CA MET A 102 -0.10 -3.11 -14.14
C MET A 102 1.02 -3.18 -15.19
N GLU A 103 2.05 -3.94 -14.87
CA GLU A 103 3.27 -4.07 -15.66
C GLU A 103 3.82 -5.48 -15.46
N GLY A 104 3.79 -6.31 -16.50
CA GLY A 104 4.22 -7.71 -16.43
C GLY A 104 3.06 -8.69 -16.40
N HIS A 105 3.30 -9.88 -15.86
CA HIS A 105 2.34 -10.98 -15.92
C HIS A 105 1.19 -10.81 -14.92
N SER A 106 0.01 -11.25 -15.34
CA SER A 106 -1.18 -11.37 -14.49
C SER A 106 -1.86 -12.70 -14.74
N ARG A 107 -2.23 -13.40 -13.67
CA ARG A 107 -2.90 -14.70 -13.70
C ARG A 107 -4.09 -14.68 -12.77
N PHE A 108 -5.17 -15.33 -13.20
CA PHE A 108 -6.38 -15.48 -12.41
C PHE A 108 -6.77 -16.95 -12.38
N TYR A 109 -7.21 -17.40 -11.23
CA TYR A 109 -7.50 -18.80 -10.93
C TYR A 109 -8.94 -18.94 -10.45
N ASN A 110 -9.50 -20.14 -10.60
CA ASN A 110 -10.76 -20.52 -9.98
C ASN A 110 -10.52 -20.97 -8.53
N GLU A 111 -11.59 -21.19 -7.76
CA GLU A 111 -11.53 -21.64 -6.36
C GLU A 111 -10.98 -23.06 -6.15
N ASP A 112 -10.86 -23.83 -7.23
CA ASP A 112 -10.21 -25.16 -7.25
C ASP A 112 -8.71 -25.08 -7.59
N GLY A 113 -8.19 -23.87 -7.82
CA GLY A 113 -6.79 -23.59 -8.11
C GLY A 113 -6.48 -23.69 -9.61
N THR A 114 -7.48 -23.98 -10.45
CA THR A 114 -7.26 -24.10 -11.88
C THR A 114 -7.14 -22.73 -12.52
N LEU A 115 -6.13 -22.55 -13.38
CA LEU A 115 -5.88 -21.30 -14.08
C LEU A 115 -7.07 -20.97 -15.00
N GLN A 116 -7.67 -19.80 -14.78
CA GLN A 116 -8.80 -19.28 -15.53
C GLN A 116 -8.32 -18.55 -16.78
N TRP A 117 -7.36 -17.63 -16.61
CA TRP A 117 -6.74 -16.88 -17.69
C TRP A 117 -5.41 -16.27 -17.25
N GLU A 118 -4.58 -15.94 -18.24
CA GLU A 118 -3.35 -15.18 -18.03
C GLU A 118 -3.15 -14.14 -19.14
N ALA A 119 -2.42 -13.07 -18.82
CA ALA A 119 -2.02 -12.03 -19.76
C ALA A 119 -0.77 -11.31 -19.27
N THR A 120 -0.14 -10.56 -20.17
CA THR A 120 0.89 -9.57 -19.85
C THR A 120 0.31 -8.17 -20.03
N TYR A 121 0.68 -7.24 -19.15
CA TYR A 121 0.32 -5.83 -19.22
C TYR A 121 1.57 -4.98 -19.41
N ILE A 122 1.44 -3.89 -20.18
CA ILE A 122 2.45 -2.85 -20.32
C ILE A 122 1.75 -1.52 -20.12
N ASN A 123 2.12 -0.76 -19.09
CA ASN A 123 1.47 0.49 -18.69
C ASN A 123 -0.06 0.38 -18.67
N ASP A 124 -0.58 -0.60 -17.94
CA ASP A 124 -2.02 -0.91 -17.83
C ASP A 124 -2.69 -1.43 -19.12
N VAL A 125 -1.96 -1.53 -20.24
CA VAL A 125 -2.49 -2.06 -21.50
C VAL A 125 -2.27 -3.55 -21.58
N LYS A 126 -3.37 -4.32 -21.63
CA LYS A 126 -3.34 -5.77 -21.85
C LYS A 126 -2.78 -6.10 -23.22
N GLN A 127 -1.72 -6.90 -23.24
CA GLN A 127 -1.08 -7.38 -24.47
C GLN A 127 -1.82 -8.60 -25.01
N MET A 128 -2.68 -8.39 -26.01
CA MET A 128 -3.62 -9.43 -26.49
C MET A 128 -2.91 -10.68 -27.06
N ASN A 129 -1.70 -10.52 -27.61
CA ASN A 129 -0.88 -11.64 -28.09
C ASN A 129 -0.39 -12.59 -26.98
N THR A 130 -0.45 -12.15 -25.72
CA THR A 130 -0.10 -12.97 -24.55
C THR A 130 -1.34 -13.51 -23.83
N PHE A 131 -2.54 -13.04 -24.20
CA PHE A 131 -3.76 -13.40 -23.52
C PHE A 131 -4.17 -14.84 -23.83
N ARG A 132 -4.44 -15.62 -22.77
CA ARG A 132 -4.97 -16.98 -22.87
C ARG A 132 -6.14 -17.13 -21.92
N ASP A 133 -7.30 -17.56 -22.43
CA ASP A 133 -8.51 -17.87 -21.64
C ASP A 133 -8.74 -19.38 -21.64
N TYR A 134 -8.51 -20.01 -20.49
CA TYR A 134 -8.57 -21.46 -20.34
C TYR A 134 -9.98 -21.95 -20.01
N ARG A 135 -10.92 -21.07 -19.69
CA ARG A 135 -12.33 -21.45 -19.46
C ARG A 135 -12.99 -21.98 -20.73
N LYS A 136 -12.58 -21.46 -21.89
CA LYS A 136 -13.18 -21.80 -23.19
C LYS A 136 -12.79 -23.19 -23.69
N ASN A 137 -11.79 -23.84 -23.08
CA ASN A 137 -11.29 -25.15 -23.52
C ASN A 137 -11.92 -26.35 -22.78
N ARG A 138 -12.88 -26.12 -21.85
CA ARG A 138 -13.53 -27.20 -21.06
C ARG A 138 -14.88 -27.67 -21.64
N GLY A 139 -15.16 -27.39 -22.91
CA GLY A 139 -16.47 -27.62 -23.52
C GLY A 139 -16.46 -28.28 -24.91
N ASN A 140 -15.58 -29.25 -25.14
CA ASN A 140 -15.67 -30.18 -26.27
C ASN A 140 -15.80 -31.61 -25.76
#